data_AF-A0AA35U0U7-F1
#
_entry.id   AF-A0AA35U0U7-F1
#
_cell.length_a   1.000
_cell.length_b   1.000
_cell.length_c   1.000
_cell.angle_alpha   90.00
_cell.angle_beta   90.00
_cell.angle_gamma   90.00
#
_symmetry.space_group_name_H-M   'P 1'
#
loop_
_entity.id
_entity.type
_entity.pdbx_description
1 polymer ?
#
loop_
_entity_poly.entity_id
_entity_poly.type
_entity_poly.pdbx_seq_one_letter_code
_entity_poly.pdbx_strand_id
1 'polypeptide(L)'
;MDEELDDDDVPLIVEKLHRVQAVSLILGRLLRIPKASLDSIKQQYTDPSLRLISVIDEFVKQDEPKPTWGFIVKALKSPLIRELRLAKKIEANYCCLPTK
;
A
#
# COMPACT_ATOMS: atom_id res chain seq x y z
N MET A 1 9.69 16.05 4.88
CA MET A 1 9.49 15.61 3.48
C MET A 1 8.90 14.22 3.60
N ASP A 2 7.78 13.95 2.93
CA ASP A 2 7.29 12.58 2.86
C ASP A 2 8.26 11.78 1.98
N GLU A 3 8.84 10.70 2.49
CA GLU A 3 9.72 9.82 1.72
C GLU A 3 8.92 9.12 0.61
N GLU A 4 9.54 9.01 -0.56
CA GLU A 4 9.03 8.20 -1.67
C GLU A 4 8.98 6.72 -1.25
N LEU A 5 8.06 5.97 -1.86
CA LEU A 5 8.04 4.51 -1.67
C LEU A 5 9.34 3.92 -2.24
N ASP A 6 10.12 3.25 -1.40
CA ASP A 6 11.26 2.44 -1.82
C ASP A 6 10.84 0.95 -1.90
N ASP A 7 11.40 0.22 -2.86
CA ASP A 7 11.00 -1.16 -3.20
C ASP A 7 11.28 -2.13 -2.05
N ASP A 8 12.25 -1.81 -1.18
CA ASP A 8 12.70 -2.65 -0.06
C ASP A 8 11.65 -2.87 1.04
N ASP A 9 10.58 -2.07 1.04
CA ASP A 9 9.57 -2.03 2.10
C ASP A 9 8.21 -2.62 1.71
N VAL A 10 8.01 -2.82 0.41
CA VAL A 10 6.88 -3.57 -0.16
C VAL A 10 6.77 -4.97 0.47
N PRO A 11 7.88 -5.73 0.70
CA PRO A 11 7.82 -7.04 1.35
C PRO A 11 7.22 -7.00 2.76
N LEU A 12 7.47 -5.93 3.53
CA LEU A 12 6.96 -5.80 4.91
C LEU A 12 5.44 -5.60 4.95
N ILE A 13 4.91 -4.80 4.02
CA ILE A 13 3.46 -4.62 3.85
C ILE A 13 2.83 -5.95 3.44
N VAL A 14 3.45 -6.62 2.46
CA VAL A 14 2.97 -7.88 1.90
C VAL A 14 2.95 -9.00 2.93
N GLU A 15 4.03 -9.19 3.69
CA GLU A 15 4.10 -10.20 4.76
C GLU A 15 2.97 -10.05 5.79
N LYS A 16 2.54 -8.81 6.08
CA LYS A 16 1.51 -8.54 7.08
C LYS A 16 0.08 -8.58 6.52
N LEU A 17 -0.11 -8.14 5.28
CA LEU A 17 -1.44 -7.99 4.68
C LEU A 17 -1.87 -9.16 3.79
N HIS A 18 -0.95 -9.98 3.27
CA HIS A 18 -1.32 -11.09 2.36
C HIS A 18 -2.31 -12.09 2.99
N ARG A 19 -2.36 -12.16 4.33
CA ARG A 19 -3.27 -13.05 5.07
C ARG A 19 -4.74 -12.64 4.91
N VAL A 20 -5.02 -11.42 4.47
CA VAL A 20 -6.37 -10.92 4.24
C VAL A 20 -6.63 -10.83 2.75
N GLN A 21 -7.24 -11.87 2.17
CA GLN A 21 -7.45 -12.00 0.71
C GLN A 21 -8.09 -10.77 0.02
N ALA A 22 -8.96 -10.04 0.72
CA ALA A 22 -9.66 -8.88 0.18
C ALA A 22 -8.92 -7.55 0.37
N VAL A 23 -7.84 -7.52 1.18
CA VAL A 23 -7.22 -6.26 1.62
C VAL A 23 -6.51 -5.55 0.48
N SER A 24 -5.98 -6.27 -0.50
CA SER A 24 -5.32 -5.69 -1.68
C SER A 24 -6.27 -4.83 -2.51
N LEU A 25 -7.49 -5.29 -2.74
CA LEU A 25 -8.48 -4.52 -3.51
C LEU A 25 -9.02 -3.32 -2.72
N ILE A 26 -9.18 -3.48 -1.40
CA ILE A 26 -9.59 -2.38 -0.51
C ILE A 26 -8.51 -1.30 -0.47
N LEU A 27 -7.24 -1.71 -0.32
CA LEU A 27 -6.08 -0.84 -0.33
C LEU A 27 -6.00 -0.08 -1.64
N GLY A 28 -6.07 -0.77 -2.78
CA GLY A 28 -6.01 -0.13 -4.09
C GLY A 28 -7.13 0.91 -4.31
N ARG A 29 -8.35 0.64 -3.82
CA ARG A 29 -9.44 1.63 -3.85
C ARG A 29 -9.16 2.86 -2.99
N LEU A 30 -8.59 2.66 -1.80
CA LEU A 30 -8.21 3.77 -0.92
C LEU A 30 -7.06 4.60 -1.50
N LEU A 31 -6.16 3.96 -2.26
CA LEU A 31 -5.08 4.58 -3.01
C LEU A 31 -5.53 5.16 -4.37
N ARG A 32 -6.84 5.18 -4.64
CA ARG A 32 -7.43 5.74 -5.88
C ARG A 32 -6.94 5.08 -7.17
N ILE A 33 -6.46 3.83 -7.12
CA ILE A 33 -6.13 3.06 -8.32
C ILE A 33 -7.39 2.88 -9.17
N PRO A 34 -7.32 3.09 -10.50
CA PRO A 34 -8.45 2.90 -11.39
C PRO A 34 -9.07 1.51 -11.25
N LYS A 35 -10.42 1.46 -11.26
CA LYS A 35 -11.15 0.20 -11.13
C LYS A 35 -10.72 -0.82 -12.20
N ALA A 36 -10.46 -0.37 -13.43
CA ALA A 36 -9.99 -1.22 -14.52
C ALA A 36 -8.65 -1.89 -14.19
N SER A 37 -7.68 -1.14 -13.64
CA SER A 37 -6.40 -1.71 -13.18
C SER A 37 -6.62 -2.72 -12.04
N LEU A 38 -7.48 -2.42 -11.08
CA LEU A 38 -7.79 -3.35 -9.98
C LEU A 38 -8.48 -4.63 -10.46
N ASP A 39 -9.39 -4.53 -11.42
CA ASP A 39 -10.06 -5.69 -12.00
C ASP A 39 -9.07 -6.54 -12.81
N SER A 40 -8.12 -5.92 -13.52
CA SER A 40 -7.03 -6.60 -14.21
C SER A 40 -6.10 -7.33 -13.24
N ILE A 41 -5.62 -6.65 -12.19
CA ILE A 41 -4.77 -7.23 -11.14
C ILE A 41 -5.46 -8.41 -10.45
N LYS A 42 -6.77 -8.28 -10.16
CA LYS A 42 -7.56 -9.35 -9.54
C LYS A 42 -7.62 -10.61 -10.42
N GLN A 43 -7.74 -10.45 -11.73
CA GLN A 43 -7.79 -11.56 -12.69
C GLN A 43 -6.42 -12.19 -12.93
N GLN A 44 -5.38 -11.36 -13.01
CA GLN A 44 -4.02 -11.79 -13.32
C GLN A 44 -3.34 -12.52 -12.15
N TYR A 45 -3.60 -12.07 -10.91
CA TYR A 45 -2.94 -12.61 -9.72
C TYR A 45 -3.94 -13.27 -8.78
N THR A 46 -3.84 -14.60 -8.67
CA THR A 46 -4.59 -15.42 -7.70
C THR A 46 -3.94 -15.44 -6.33
N ASP A 47 -2.61 -15.35 -6.28
CA ASP A 47 -1.84 -15.26 -5.04
C ASP A 47 -2.08 -13.90 -4.35
N PRO A 48 -2.49 -13.89 -3.06
CA PRO A 48 -2.78 -12.66 -2.33
C PRO A 48 -1.57 -11.73 -2.17
N SER A 49 -0.37 -12.30 -2.09
CA SER A 49 0.89 -11.57 -1.89
C SER A 49 1.27 -10.85 -3.18
N LEU A 50 1.30 -11.57 -4.31
CA LEU A 50 1.54 -10.98 -5.64
C LEU A 50 0.49 -9.93 -5.98
N ARG A 51 -0.79 -10.19 -5.66
CA ARG A 51 -1.85 -9.21 -5.88
C ARG A 51 -1.61 -7.91 -5.11
N LEU A 52 -1.10 -8.01 -3.88
CA LEU A 52 -0.81 -6.82 -3.08
C LEU A 52 0.42 -6.06 -3.62
N ILE A 53 1.47 -6.77 -4.03
CA ILE A 53 2.64 -6.18 -4.70
C ILE A 53 2.18 -5.39 -5.92
N SER A 54 1.40 -6.01 -6.81
CA SER A 54 0.93 -5.34 -8.03
C SER A 54 0.03 -4.13 -7.74
N VAL A 55 -0.75 -4.14 -6.66
CA VAL A 55 -1.53 -2.97 -6.22
C VAL A 55 -0.61 -1.83 -5.79
N ILE A 56 0.48 -2.13 -5.07
CA ILE A 56 1.44 -1.12 -4.63
C ILE A 56 2.20 -0.56 -5.83
N ASP A 57 2.70 -1.43 -6.72
CA ASP A 57 3.38 -1.00 -7.96
C ASP A 57 2.51 -0.09 -8.82
N GLU A 58 1.22 -0.44 -8.96
CA GLU A 58 0.27 0.37 -9.73
C GLU A 58 -0.01 1.71 -9.05
N PHE A 59 0.07 1.80 -7.72
CA PHE A 59 0.01 3.07 -7.01
C PHE A 59 1.28 3.90 -7.22
N VAL A 60 2.46 3.28 -7.19
CA VAL A 60 3.76 3.96 -7.41
C VAL A 60 3.87 4.52 -8.83
N LYS A 61 3.23 3.89 -9.81
CA LYS A 61 3.20 4.37 -11.21
C LYS A 61 2.24 5.53 -11.47
N GLN A 62 1.46 5.99 -10.49
CA GLN A 62 0.56 7.12 -10.67
C GLN A 62 1.34 8.44 -10.67
N ASP A 63 1.12 9.27 -11.68
CA ASP A 63 1.72 10.61 -11.76
C ASP A 63 1.14 11.57 -10.69
N GLU A 64 -0.16 11.44 -10.36
CA GLU A 64 -0.81 12.23 -9.32
C GLU A 64 -1.91 11.47 -8.54
N PRO A 65 -1.97 11.63 -7.20
CA PRO A 65 -1.01 12.33 -6.37
C PRO A 65 0.32 11.57 -6.30
N LYS A 66 1.43 12.29 -6.12
CA LYS A 66 2.75 11.68 -5.93
C LYS A 66 2.65 10.59 -4.85
N PRO A 67 3.00 9.33 -5.15
CA PRO A 67 2.82 8.22 -4.24
C PRO A 67 3.79 8.37 -3.06
N THR A 68 3.24 8.51 -1.86
CA THR A 68 4.02 8.62 -0.62
C THR A 68 3.54 7.62 0.43
N TRP A 69 4.43 7.32 1.38
CA TRP A 69 4.09 6.49 2.55
C TRP A 69 2.91 7.04 3.35
N GLY A 70 2.68 8.36 3.34
CA GLY A 70 1.52 8.98 3.98
C GLY A 70 0.18 8.45 3.47
N PHE A 71 0.06 8.17 2.17
CA PHE A 71 -1.16 7.58 1.59
C PHE A 71 -1.36 6.13 2.02
N ILE A 72 -0.29 5.33 2.04
CA ILE A 72 -0.35 3.95 2.52
C ILE A 72 -0.72 3.93 4.00
N VAL A 73 -0.04 4.70 4.85
CA VAL A 73 -0.34 4.81 6.29
C VAL A 73 -1.80 5.21 6.52
N LYS A 74 -2.30 6.19 5.77
CA LYS A 74 -3.70 6.62 5.84
C LYS A 74 -4.67 5.51 5.43
N ALA A 75 -4.36 4.75 4.39
CA ALA A 75 -5.17 3.62 3.96
C ALA A 75 -5.17 2.48 4.99
N LEU A 76 -4.02 2.17 5.61
CA LEU A 76 -3.92 1.16 6.68
C LEU A 76 -4.70 1.55 7.94
N LYS A 77 -4.74 2.86 8.25
CA LYS A 77 -5.55 3.41 9.35
C LYS A 77 -7.05 3.40 9.05
N SER A 78 -7.47 3.16 7.81
CA SER A 78 -8.89 3.13 7.42
C SER A 78 -9.68 2.09 8.22
N PRO A 79 -10.94 2.38 8.61
CA PRO A 79 -11.84 1.42 9.24
C PRO A 79 -12.08 0.14 8.41
N LEU A 80 -11.75 0.15 7.12
CA LEU A 80 -11.86 -0.99 6.22
C LEU A 80 -10.67 -1.95 6.31
N ILE A 81 -9.50 -1.47 6.72
CA ILE A 81 -8.27 -2.27 6.85
C ILE A 81 -7.94 -2.49 8.34
N ARG A 82 -7.99 -1.44 9.16
CA ARG A 82 -7.76 -1.46 10.63
C ARG A 82 -6.40 -1.98 11.06
N GLU A 83 -5.39 -1.87 10.20
CA GLU A 83 -4.02 -2.32 10.48
C GLU A 83 -3.20 -1.21 11.15
N LEU A 84 -3.69 -0.74 12.30
CA LEU A 84 -3.10 0.38 13.04
C LEU A 84 -1.68 0.08 13.53
N ARG A 85 -1.37 -1.18 13.85
CA ARG A 85 -0.03 -1.59 14.28
C ARG A 85 0.97 -1.49 13.13
N LEU A 86 0.58 -1.95 11.94
CA LEU A 86 1.40 -1.85 10.74
C LEU A 86 1.58 -0.40 10.31
N ALA A 87 0.49 0.38 10.34
CA ALA A 87 0.53 1.81 10.04
C ALA A 87 1.51 2.55 10.95
N LYS A 88 1.51 2.28 12.26
CA LYS A 88 2.47 2.86 13.21
C LYS A 88 3.90 2.41 12.95
N LYS A 89 4.11 1.15 12.55
CA LYS A 89 5.44 0.63 12.23
C LYS A 89 6.03 1.32 10.99
N ILE A 90 5.24 1.46 9.95
CA ILE A 90 5.60 2.19 8.73
C ILE A 90 5.81 3.67 9.05
N GLU A 91 4.88 4.31 9.76
CA GLU A 91 5.03 5.70 10.19
C GLU A 91 6.28 5.92 11.05
N ALA A 92 6.66 4.99 11.93
CA ALA A 92 7.91 5.08 12.69
C ALA A 92 9.16 4.92 11.80
N ASN A 93 9.07 4.18 10.71
CA ASN A 93 10.18 4.00 9.76
C ASN A 93 10.38 5.24 8.87
N TYR A 94 9.31 5.87 8.36
CA TYR A 94 9.41 6.98 7.38
C TYR A 94 9.08 8.38 7.94
N CYS A 95 8.45 8.47 9.10
CA CYS A 95 8.11 9.76 9.73
C CYS A 95 9.14 10.19 10.79
N CYS A 96 10.11 9.33 11.12
CA CYS A 96 11.10 9.56 12.19
C CYS A 96 12.55 9.72 11.70
N LEU A 97 12.80 10.13 10.46
CA LEU A 97 14.09 10.72 10.12
C LEU A 97 14.09 12.20 10.53
N PRO A 98 15.03 12.64 11.40
CA PRO A 98 15.15 14.03 11.75
C PRO A 98 15.53 14.81 10.48
N THR A 99 14.72 15.80 10.14
CA THR A 99 15.11 16.88 9.22
C THR A 99 16.44 17.47 9.71
N LYS A 100 17.54 17.17 9.01
CA LYS A 100 18.78 17.94 9.10
C LYS A 100 18.87 18.88 7.91
#